data_AF-A0A2U8Q129-F1
#
_entry.id   AF-A0A2U8Q129-F1
#
_cell.length_a   1.000
_cell.length_b   1.000
_cell.length_c   1.000
_cell.angle_alpha   90.00
_cell.angle_beta   90.00
_cell.angle_gamma   90.00
#
_symmetry.space_group_name_H-M   'P 1'
#
loop_
_entity.id
_entity.type
_entity.pdbx_description
1 polymer ?
#
loop_
_entity_poly.entity_id
_entity_poly.type
_entity_poly.pdbx_seq_one_letter_code
_entity_poly.pdbx_strand_id
1 'polypeptide(L)' 'MFASGDGGAVSTVIENLLLRKQKLVEQLEKAPSVEDRDRIEHQLEQINTALDFLDRPGPREGR' A
#
# COMPACT_ATOMS: atom_id res chain seq x y z
N MET A 1 16.63 25.98 -5.81
CA MET A 1 16.28 25.14 -4.64
C MET A 1 14.85 24.66 -4.89
N PHE A 2 14.69 23.53 -5.57
CA PHE A 2 13.42 22.90 -5.93
C PHE A 2 13.64 21.39 -5.69
N ALA A 3 12.74 20.56 -5.17
CA ALA A 3 11.39 20.73 -4.65
C ALA A 3 11.20 19.62 -3.60
N SER A 4 10.82 19.95 -2.38
CA SER A 4 10.56 18.97 -1.30
C SER A 4 9.06 18.77 -1.04
N GLY A 5 8.22 19.02 -2.05
CA GLY A 5 6.74 18.93 -1.93
C GLY A 5 6.19 17.52 -2.10
N ASP A 6 6.76 16.72 -2.99
CA ASP A 6 6.17 15.42 -3.37
C ASP A 6 6.53 14.28 -2.41
N GLY A 7 7.73 14.33 -1.80
CA GLY A 7 8.18 13.29 -0.87
C GLY A 7 7.32 13.17 0.39
N GLY A 8 6.77 14.28 0.88
CA GLY A 8 5.88 14.30 2.05
C GLY A 8 4.53 13.65 1.77
N ALA A 9 3.93 13.96 0.61
CA ALA A 9 2.65 13.38 0.20
C ALA A 9 2.78 11.86 -0.07
N VAL A 10 3.87 11.44 -0.72
CA VAL A 10 4.16 10.02 -0.95
C VAL A 10 4.33 9.27 0.37
N SER A 11 5.03 9.85 1.37
CA SER A 11 5.16 9.24 2.70
C SER A 11 3.81 9.05 3.39
N THR A 12 2.93 10.06 3.36
CA THR A 12 1.58 9.96 3.95
C THR A 12 0.70 8.91 3.26
N VAL A 13 0.83 8.75 1.94
CA VAL A 13 0.11 7.71 1.19
C VAL A 13 0.63 6.32 1.54
N ILE A 14 1.95 6.14 1.61
CA ILE A 14 2.58 4.88 2.03
C ILE A 14 2.11 4.50 3.44
N GLU A 15 2.16 5.43 4.39
CA GLU A 15 1.68 5.21 5.76
C GLU A 15 0.20 4.80 5.79
N ASN A 16 -0.66 5.48 5.02
CA ASN A 16 -2.07 5.13 4.92
C ASN A 16 -2.29 3.72 4.35
N LEU A 17 -1.54 3.34 3.32
CA LEU A 17 -1.61 2.01 2.72
C LEU A 17 -1.15 0.93 3.70
N LEU A 18 -0.08 1.17 4.45
CA LEU A 18 0.42 0.24 5.47
C LEU A 18 -0.59 0.05 6.62
N LEU A 19 -1.21 1.14 7.10
CA LEU A 19 -2.27 1.06 8.11
C LEU A 19 -3.48 0.25 7.62
N ARG A 20 -3.90 0.47 6.37
CA ARG A 20 -5.00 -0.29 5.76
C ARG A 20 -4.65 -1.76 5.62
N LYS A 21 -3.41 -2.08 5.20
CA LYS A 21 -2.90 -3.46 5.11
C LYS A 21 -2.97 -4.16 6.47
N GLN A 22 -2.46 -3.53 7.54
CA GLN A 22 -2.50 -4.10 8.88
C GLN A 22 -3.95 -4.40 9.32
N LYS A 23 -4.87 -3.45 9.13
CA LYS A 23 -6.28 -3.62 9.46
C LYS A 23 -6.96 -4.75 8.67
N LEU A 24 -6.54 -4.99 7.42
CA LEU A 24 -7.08 -6.08 6.60
C LEU A 24 -6.54 -7.45 7.05
N VAL A 25 -5.26 -7.53 7.43
CA VAL A 25 -4.69 -8.75 8.03
C VAL A 25 -5.43 -9.15 9.30
N GLU A 26 -5.72 -8.18 10.19
CA GLU A 26 -6.51 -8.44 11.41
C GLU A 26 -7.96 -8.89 11.11
N GLN A 27 -8.55 -8.41 10.02
CA GLN A 27 -9.88 -8.83 9.58
C GLN A 27 -9.84 -10.24 8.98
N LEU A 28 -8.78 -10.59 8.25
CA LEU A 28 -8.61 -11.90 7.63
C LEU A 28 -8.61 -13.02 8.68
N GLU A 29 -7.93 -12.80 9.82
CA GLU A 29 -7.92 -13.74 10.95
C GLU A 29 -9.31 -13.99 11.54
N LYS A 30 -10.21 -13.00 11.44
CA LYS A 30 -11.57 -13.04 12.01
C LYS A 30 -12.64 -13.36 10.96
N ALA A 31 -12.26 -13.51 9.70
CA ALA A 31 -13.20 -13.66 8.59
C ALA A 31 -13.98 -14.98 8.71
N PRO A 32 -15.33 -14.91 8.77
CA PRO A 32 -16.18 -16.06 9.09
C PRO A 32 -16.43 -16.99 7.90
N SER A 33 -16.20 -16.51 6.68
CA SER A 33 -16.47 -17.25 5.45
C SER A 33 -15.29 -17.21 4.48
N VAL A 34 -15.24 -18.17 3.56
CA VAL A 34 -14.26 -18.20 2.48
C VAL A 34 -14.44 -16.99 1.57
N GLU A 35 -15.68 -16.61 1.24
CA GLU A 35 -15.96 -15.43 0.41
C GLU A 35 -15.43 -14.13 1.05
N ASP A 36 -15.58 -13.96 2.36
CA ASP A 36 -15.03 -12.79 3.07
C ASP A 36 -13.50 -12.79 3.06
N ARG A 37 -12.87 -13.97 3.20
CA ARG A 37 -11.42 -14.12 3.09
C ARG A 37 -10.93 -13.76 1.70
N ASP A 38 -11.55 -14.29 0.65
CA ASP A 38 -11.18 -14.02 -0.75
C ASP A 38 -11.24 -12.51 -1.06
N ARG A 39 -12.27 -11.81 -0.55
CA ARG A 39 -12.39 -10.36 -0.71
C ARG A 39 -11.26 -9.61 0.00
N ILE A 40 -10.93 -9.99 1.23
CA ILE A 40 -9.86 -9.35 2.01
C ILE A 40 -8.50 -9.62 1.36
N GLU A 41 -8.25 -10.85 0.90
CA GLU A 41 -7.03 -11.23 0.19
C GLU A 41 -6.86 -10.41 -1.09
N HIS A 42 -7.92 -10.25 -1.88
CA HIS A 42 -7.87 -9.40 -3.07
C HIS A 42 -7.54 -7.93 -2.75
N GLN A 43 -8.09 -7.39 -1.65
CA GLN A 43 -7.74 -6.03 -1.20
C GLN A 43 -6.29 -5.92 -0.74
N LEU A 44 -5.76 -6.95 -0.07
CA LEU A 44 -4.36 -7.01 0.33
C LEU A 44 -3.42 -7.03 -0.88
N GLU A 45 -3.76 -7.78 -1.93
CA GLU A 45 -3.00 -7.81 -3.20
C GLU A 45 -2.94 -6.43 -3.88
N GLN A 46 -4.07 -5.73 -3.94
CA GLN A 46 -4.14 -4.38 -4.51
C GLN A 46 -3.25 -3.40 -3.74
N ILE A 47 -3.26 -3.46 -2.41
CA ILE A 47 -2.41 -2.60 -1.57
C ILE A 47 -0.93 -2.92 -1.76
N ASN A 48 -0.56 -4.21 -1.77
CA ASN A 48 0.83 -4.62 -1.99
C ASN A 48 1.33 -4.15 -3.36
N THR A 49 0.49 -4.29 -4.39
CA THR A 49 0.81 -3.80 -5.74
C THR A 49 1.02 -2.29 -5.75
N ALA A 50 0.14 -1.53 -5.08
CA ALA A 50 0.31 -0.08 -4.97
C ALA A 50 1.59 0.31 -4.22
N LEU A 51 1.91 -0.39 -3.12
CA LEU A 51 3.16 -0.16 -2.37
C LEU A 51 4.39 -0.48 -3.22
N ASP A 52 4.39 -1.58 -3.97
CA ASP A 52 5.46 -1.95 -4.91
C ASP A 52 5.70 -0.87 -5.96
N PHE A 53 4.64 -0.22 -6.46
CA PHE A 53 4.76 0.89 -7.39
C PHE A 53 5.40 2.14 -6.76
N LEU A 54 5.14 2.38 -5.47
CA LEU A 54 5.68 3.51 -4.73
C LEU A 54 7.12 3.29 -4.24
N ASP A 55 7.49 2.04 -3.95
CA ASP A 55 8.84 1.66 -3.49
C ASP A 55 9.84 1.53 -4.65
N ARG A 56 9.36 1.33 -5.88
CA ARG A 56 10.23 1.39 -7.05
C ARG A 56 10.89 2.76 -7.09
N PRO A 57 12.23 2.83 -7.10
CA PRO A 57 12.89 4.10 -7.36
C PRO A 57 12.35 4.57 -8.71
N GLY A 58 11.76 5.77 -8.75
CA GLY A 58 11.38 6.40 -10.01
C GLY A 58 12.57 6.32 -10.97
N PRO A 59 12.35 6.35 -12.31
CA PRO A 59 13.44 6.23 -13.26
C PRO A 59 14.55 7.15 -12.76
N ARG A 60 15.68 6.55 -12.34
CA ARG A 60 16.85 7.31 -11.93
C ARG A 60 17.11 8.17 -13.15
N GLU A 61 16.76 9.45 -13.07
CA GLU A 61 16.99 10.36 -14.17
C GLU A 61 18.50 10.37 -14.33
N GLY A 62 18.95 9.63 -15.34
CA GLY A 62 20.35 9.58 -15.69
C GLY A 62 20.75 10.98 -16.07
N ARG A 63 21.51 11.62 -15.19
CA ARG A 63 22.48 12.65 -15.54
C ARG A 63 23.74 12.41 -14.75
#